data_AF-A0AB37R6C2-F1
#
_entry.id   AF-A0AB37R6C2-F1
#
_cell.length_a   1.000
_cell.length_b   1.000
_cell.length_c   1.000
_cell.angle_alpha   90.00
_cell.angle_beta   90.00
_cell.angle_gamma   90.00
#
_symmetry.space_group_name_H-M   'P 1'
#
loop_
_entity.id
_entity.type
_entity.pdbx_description
1 polymer ?
#
loop_
_entity_poly.entity_id
_entity_poly.type
_entity_poly.pdbx_seq_one_letter_code
_entity_poly.pdbx_strand_id
1 'polypeptide(L)'
;MYIESVVVSGPGLADAAVFFTKGANVVQGGSNTGKSYIVQCIKFALGSNKPPKIVDESRGYTSVKVKFVNDDGTSFAIERVLSPSSKPTFYDEEGKVQTLGVKHNPTKMNSISNQVLDRLGLNGKLLLKGTVSLNNASFSLRDFEKVFLMDETRIVADYSPLGTGQNGEGPKEALQK
;
A
#
# COMPACT_ATOMS: atom_id res chain seq x y z
N MET A 1 -13.68 3.92 -0.48
CA MET A 1 -12.84 2.81 0.03
C MET A 1 -11.99 3.29 1.21
N TYR A 2 -11.87 2.51 2.29
CA TYR A 2 -11.00 2.80 3.44
C TYR A 2 -10.34 1.53 4.01
N ILE A 3 -9.28 1.66 4.81
CA ILE A 3 -8.67 0.55 5.56
C ILE A 3 -9.52 0.33 6.81
N GLU A 4 -9.97 -0.89 7.07
CA GLU A 4 -10.73 -1.26 8.27
C GLU A 4 -9.82 -1.83 9.35
N SER A 5 -8.83 -2.64 8.98
CA SER A 5 -7.93 -3.24 9.97
C SER A 5 -6.54 -3.54 9.44
N VAL A 6 -5.55 -3.45 10.34
CA VAL A 6 -4.21 -4.01 10.16
C VAL A 6 -3.98 -5.01 11.28
N VAL A 7 -3.77 -6.27 10.93
CA VAL A 7 -3.56 -7.38 11.86
C VAL A 7 -2.19 -8.00 11.60
N VAL A 8 -1.43 -8.28 12.65
CA VAL A 8 -0.21 -9.08 12.57
C VAL A 8 -0.35 -10.35 13.39
N SER A 9 0.16 -11.45 12.83
CA SER A 9 -0.01 -12.80 13.38
C SER A 9 1.31 -13.57 13.38
N GLY A 10 1.51 -14.40 14.39
CA GLY A 10 2.75 -15.16 14.60
C GLY A 10 2.49 -16.48 15.32
N PRO A 11 3.30 -17.53 15.07
CA PRO A 11 3.13 -18.81 15.75
C PRO A 11 3.23 -18.67 17.27
N GLY A 12 2.20 -19.12 17.99
CA GLY A 12 2.18 -19.09 19.46
C GLY A 12 2.00 -17.69 20.07
N LEU A 13 1.70 -16.68 19.27
CA LEU A 13 1.37 -15.33 19.72
C LEU A 13 -0.10 -15.03 19.48
N ALA A 14 -0.70 -14.21 20.36
CA ALA A 14 -1.99 -13.62 20.09
C ALA A 14 -1.87 -12.56 18.98
N ASP A 15 -2.88 -12.50 18.11
CA ASP A 15 -2.94 -11.49 17.07
C ASP A 15 -2.94 -10.08 17.67
N ALA A 16 -2.12 -9.20 17.10
CA ALA A 16 -2.18 -7.77 17.39
C ALA A 16 -2.88 -7.07 16.24
N ALA A 17 -3.85 -6.22 16.55
CA ALA A 17 -4.69 -5.56 15.57
C ALA A 17 -4.90 -4.08 15.87
N VAL A 18 -4.98 -3.27 14.82
CA VAL A 18 -5.47 -1.90 14.86
C VAL A 18 -6.68 -1.82 13.93
N PHE A 19 -7.77 -1.26 14.46
CA PHE A 19 -9.02 -1.07 13.72
C PHE A 19 -9.22 0.41 13.42
N PHE A 20 -9.77 0.67 12.24
CA PHE A 20 -10.04 1.98 11.71
C PHE A 20 -11.50 2.06 11.28
N THR A 21 -12.04 3.26 11.32
CA THR A 21 -13.41 3.55 10.86
C THR A 21 -13.36 4.49 9.66
N LYS A 22 -14.48 4.63 8.95
CA LYS A 22 -14.58 5.59 7.86
C LYS A 22 -14.41 7.02 8.41
N GLY A 23 -13.50 7.79 7.82
CA GLY A 23 -13.21 9.18 8.21
C GLY A 23 -11.81 9.37 8.75
N ALA A 24 -11.62 10.39 9.60
CA ALA A 24 -10.34 10.71 10.20
C ALA A 24 -10.09 9.82 11.42
N ASN A 25 -8.99 9.07 11.41
CA ASN A 25 -8.56 8.21 12.51
C ASN A 25 -7.26 8.76 13.10
N VAL A 26 -7.17 8.85 14.42
CA VAL A 26 -5.95 9.29 15.13
C VAL A 26 -5.42 8.11 15.95
N VAL A 27 -4.18 7.70 15.66
CA VAL A 27 -3.49 6.66 16.42
C VAL A 27 -2.47 7.31 17.35
N GLN A 28 -2.70 7.21 18.66
CA GLN A 28 -1.85 7.78 19.69
C GLN A 28 -1.09 6.69 20.46
N GLY A 29 0.14 6.99 20.88
CA GLY A 29 0.99 6.10 21.68
C GLY A 29 2.35 6.74 21.95
N GLY A 30 3.13 6.13 22.85
CA GLY A 30 4.48 6.60 23.18
C GLY A 30 5.41 6.63 21.97
N SER A 31 6.50 7.39 22.04
CA SER A 31 7.52 7.37 20.98
C SER A 31 8.05 5.94 20.79
N ASN A 32 8.23 5.53 19.53
CA ASN A 32 8.76 4.22 19.14
C ASN A 32 7.90 2.98 19.45
N THR A 33 6.65 3.13 19.90
CA THR A 33 5.76 2.00 20.27
C THR A 33 5.02 1.36 19.07
N GLY A 34 5.64 1.31 17.89
CA GLY A 34 5.03 0.65 16.71
C GLY A 34 4.04 1.48 15.87
N LYS A 35 3.83 2.78 16.12
CA LYS A 35 2.99 3.63 15.23
C LYS A 35 3.49 3.63 13.79
N SER A 36 4.79 3.87 13.60
CA SER A 36 5.43 3.83 12.28
C SER A 36 5.45 2.42 11.69
N TYR A 37 5.36 1.39 12.52
CA TYR A 37 5.29 0.00 12.09
C TYR A 37 3.96 -0.30 11.39
N ILE A 38 2.83 0.24 11.87
CA ILE A 38 1.51 0.11 11.22
C ILE A 38 1.57 0.63 9.77
N VAL A 39 2.16 1.81 9.56
CA VAL A 39 2.33 2.41 8.23
C VAL A 39 3.20 1.51 7.34
N GLN A 40 4.29 0.97 7.87
CA GLN A 40 5.16 0.05 7.13
C GLN A 40 4.45 -1.25 6.76
N CYS A 41 3.62 -1.79 7.66
CA CYS A 41 2.77 -2.95 7.40
C CYS A 41 1.82 -2.72 6.23
N ILE A 42 1.15 -1.56 6.19
CA ILE A 42 0.28 -1.17 5.08
C ILE A 42 1.08 -1.08 3.78
N LYS A 43 2.23 -0.37 3.77
CA LYS A 43 3.12 -0.30 2.59
C LYS A 43 3.52 -1.68 2.08
N PHE A 44 3.84 -2.58 3.00
CA PHE A 44 4.31 -3.91 2.66
C PHE A 44 3.21 -4.80 2.10
N ALA A 45 2.00 -4.78 2.68
CA ALA A 45 0.83 -5.45 2.13
C ALA A 45 0.52 -4.94 0.71
N LEU A 46 0.62 -3.62 0.49
CA LEU A 46 0.41 -2.97 -0.82
C LEU A 46 1.55 -3.19 -1.84
N GLY A 47 2.57 -4.00 -1.53
CA GLY A 47 3.58 -4.40 -2.50
C GLY A 47 4.92 -3.66 -2.44
N SER A 48 5.24 -3.04 -1.29
CA SER A 48 6.63 -2.67 -0.98
C SER A 48 7.53 -3.91 -0.97
N ASN A 49 8.77 -3.76 -1.45
CA ASN A 49 9.77 -4.83 -1.41
C ASN A 49 10.47 -4.92 -0.04
N LYS A 50 10.38 -3.86 0.78
CA LYS A 50 11.04 -3.80 2.08
C LYS A 50 10.02 -4.19 3.16
N PRO A 51 10.24 -5.29 3.91
CA PRO A 51 9.40 -5.62 5.05
C PRO A 51 9.50 -4.53 6.13
N PRO A 52 8.49 -4.43 7.02
CA PRO A 52 8.54 -3.53 8.17
C PRO A 52 9.78 -3.77 9.02
N LYS A 53 10.35 -2.69 9.57
CA LYS A 53 11.49 -2.78 10.49
C LYS A 53 11.02 -3.45 11.78
N ILE A 54 11.80 -4.42 12.26
CA ILE A 54 11.50 -5.08 13.53
C ILE A 54 11.64 -4.07 14.66
N VAL A 55 10.58 -3.93 15.46
CA VAL A 55 10.56 -3.23 16.75
C VAL A 55 10.31 -4.26 17.86
N ASP A 56 10.50 -3.87 19.11
CA ASP A 56 10.39 -4.81 20.23
C ASP A 56 9.01 -5.45 20.31
N GLU A 57 7.96 -4.67 20.08
CA GLU A 57 6.57 -5.11 20.06
C GLU A 57 6.22 -5.98 18.84
N SER A 58 7.03 -5.96 17.78
CA SER A 58 6.76 -6.75 16.57
C SER A 58 7.46 -8.11 16.56
N ARG A 59 8.25 -8.44 17.58
CA ARG A 59 9.05 -9.67 17.60
C ARG A 59 8.15 -10.90 17.64
N GLY A 60 8.44 -11.86 16.76
CA GLY A 60 7.71 -13.12 16.65
C GLY A 60 6.48 -13.09 15.74
N TYR A 61 5.99 -11.90 15.34
CA TYR A 61 5.00 -11.79 14.28
C TYR A 61 5.62 -12.11 12.91
N THR A 62 4.89 -12.88 12.10
CA THR A 62 5.38 -13.44 10.83
C THR A 62 4.54 -13.08 9.62
N SER A 63 3.30 -12.64 9.80
CA SER A 63 2.42 -12.21 8.72
C SER A 63 1.69 -10.93 9.09
N VAL A 64 1.27 -10.21 8.05
CA VAL A 64 0.38 -9.05 8.16
C VAL A 64 -0.83 -9.28 7.26
N LYS A 65 -2.01 -8.93 7.76
CA LYS A 65 -3.27 -8.90 7.02
C LYS A 65 -3.89 -7.51 7.11
N VAL A 66 -4.18 -6.91 5.96
CA VAL A 66 -4.83 -5.61 5.85
C VAL A 66 -6.18 -5.79 5.18
N LYS A 67 -7.25 -5.34 5.84
CA LYS A 67 -8.61 -5.40 5.30
C LYS A 67 -9.06 -4.01 4.85
N PHE A 68 -9.69 -3.96 3.68
CA PHE A 68 -10.21 -2.75 3.05
C PHE A 68 -11.70 -2.92 2.85
N VAL A 69 -12.45 -1.82 3.02
CA VAL A 69 -13.89 -1.76 2.82
C VAL A 69 -14.20 -0.73 1.74
N ASN A 70 -14.95 -1.15 0.72
CA ASN A 70 -15.43 -0.35 -0.38
C ASN A 70 -16.61 0.52 0.05
N ASP A 71 -16.99 1.51 -0.77
CA ASP A 71 -18.07 2.44 -0.40
C ASP A 71 -19.46 1.79 -0.44
N ASP A 72 -19.61 0.68 -1.15
CA ASP A 72 -20.80 -0.17 -1.18
C ASP A 72 -20.88 -1.17 0.00
N GLY A 73 -19.89 -1.16 0.90
CA GLY A 73 -19.82 -2.04 2.06
C GLY A 73 -19.18 -3.40 1.80
N THR A 74 -18.85 -3.74 0.54
CA THR A 74 -18.05 -4.94 0.24
C THR A 74 -16.63 -4.77 0.76
N SER A 75 -15.92 -5.88 1.00
CA SER A 75 -14.58 -5.82 1.58
C SER A 75 -13.65 -6.85 0.96
N PHE A 76 -12.39 -6.48 0.80
CA PHE A 76 -11.32 -7.38 0.37
C PHE A 76 -10.17 -7.30 1.37
N ALA A 77 -9.29 -8.30 1.35
CA ALA A 77 -8.12 -8.32 2.23
C ALA A 77 -6.86 -8.73 1.49
N ILE A 78 -5.73 -8.22 2.01
CA ILE A 78 -4.39 -8.59 1.55
C ILE A 78 -3.63 -9.16 2.74
N GLU A 79 -3.18 -10.40 2.61
CA GLU A 79 -2.30 -11.05 3.57
C GLU A 79 -0.92 -11.26 2.98
N ARG A 80 0.12 -11.07 3.78
CA ARG A 80 1.50 -11.25 3.33
C ARG A 80 2.42 -11.67 4.47
N VAL A 81 3.24 -12.67 4.23
CA VAL A 81 4.33 -13.07 5.14
C VAL A 81 5.40 -11.97 5.18
N LEU A 82 5.88 -11.60 6.36
CA LEU A 82 6.87 -10.54 6.63
C LEU A 82 8.29 -10.96 6.21
N SER A 83 8.46 -11.34 4.94
CA SER A 83 9.71 -11.75 4.32
C SER A 83 9.91 -11.03 2.98
N PRO A 84 11.13 -10.59 2.62
CA PRO A 84 11.38 -9.80 1.41
C PRO A 84 10.89 -10.42 0.10
N SER A 85 10.90 -11.75 -0.01
CA SER A 85 10.52 -12.49 -1.22
C SER A 85 9.09 -13.03 -1.19
N SER A 86 8.31 -12.72 -0.15
CA SER A 86 6.95 -13.24 -0.01
C SER A 86 6.03 -12.67 -1.08
N LYS A 87 5.13 -13.53 -1.57
CA LYS A 87 4.02 -13.11 -2.42
C LYS A 87 2.81 -12.77 -1.55
N PRO A 88 2.08 -11.69 -1.87
CA PRO A 88 0.82 -11.37 -1.22
C PRO A 88 -0.29 -12.34 -1.66
N THR A 89 -1.11 -12.72 -0.69
CA THR A 89 -2.38 -13.44 -0.88
C THR A 89 -3.51 -12.42 -0.83
N PHE A 90 -4.40 -12.45 -1.81
CA PHE A 90 -5.53 -11.55 -1.94
C PHE A 90 -6.83 -12.33 -1.75
N TYR A 91 -7.72 -11.78 -0.94
CA TYR A 91 -9.05 -12.27 -0.67
C TYR A 91 -10.01 -11.24 -1.25
N ASP A 92 -10.75 -11.60 -2.29
CA ASP A 92 -11.71 -10.67 -2.91
C ASP A 92 -13.03 -10.57 -2.12
N GLU A 93 -13.94 -9.75 -2.62
CA GLU A 93 -15.24 -9.47 -2.05
C GLU A 93 -16.15 -10.70 -1.96
N GLU A 94 -15.92 -11.71 -2.80
CA GLU A 94 -16.64 -12.98 -2.84
C GLU A 94 -15.94 -14.06 -1.99
N GLY A 95 -14.80 -13.74 -1.36
CA GLY A 95 -14.00 -14.66 -0.56
C GLY A 95 -13.07 -15.56 -1.38
N LYS A 96 -12.93 -15.33 -2.69
CA LYS A 96 -11.98 -16.05 -3.53
C LYS A 96 -10.56 -15.65 -3.19
N VAL A 97 -9.70 -16.65 -3.10
CA VAL A 97 -8.30 -16.47 -2.71
C VAL A 97 -7.40 -16.58 -3.93
N GLN A 98 -6.49 -15.63 -4.09
CA GLN A 98 -5.51 -15.62 -5.18
C GLN A 98 -4.14 -15.13 -4.70
N THR A 99 -3.08 -15.81 -5.13
CA THR A 99 -1.70 -15.36 -4.87
C THR A 99 -1.25 -14.43 -5.98
N LEU A 100 -0.86 -13.21 -5.63
CA LEU A 100 -0.53 -12.16 -6.58
C LEU A 100 0.97 -11.84 -6.62
N GLY A 101 1.38 -11.24 -7.73
CA GLY A 101 2.70 -10.65 -7.87
C GLY A 101 2.82 -9.30 -7.15
N VAL A 102 4.02 -9.00 -6.69
CA VAL A 102 4.39 -7.68 -6.13
C VAL A 102 4.68 -6.67 -7.24
N LYS A 103 5.24 -7.14 -8.36
CA LYS A 103 5.56 -6.29 -9.52
C LYS A 103 4.29 -6.02 -10.32
N HIS A 104 4.02 -4.74 -10.57
CA HIS A 104 2.92 -4.31 -11.44
C HIS A 104 3.07 -4.92 -12.84
N ASN A 105 1.98 -5.42 -13.40
CA ASN A 105 1.94 -5.90 -14.76
C ASN A 105 0.83 -5.16 -15.53
N PRO A 106 1.16 -4.37 -16.56
CA PRO A 106 0.16 -3.61 -17.30
C PRO A 106 -0.74 -4.47 -18.19
N THR A 107 -0.34 -5.71 -18.51
CA THR A 107 -1.09 -6.58 -19.43
C THR A 107 -1.86 -7.69 -18.74
N LYS A 108 -1.51 -8.05 -17.51
CA LYS A 108 -2.17 -9.13 -16.74
C LYS A 108 -2.60 -8.61 -15.37
N MET A 109 -3.86 -8.86 -15.01
CA MET A 109 -4.47 -8.50 -13.71
C MET A 109 -3.98 -9.36 -12.53
N ASN A 110 -2.68 -9.68 -12.50
CA ASN A 110 -2.10 -10.66 -11.57
C ASN A 110 -1.17 -10.04 -10.53
N SER A 111 -1.27 -8.74 -10.27
CA SER A 111 -0.53 -8.05 -9.22
C SER A 111 -1.44 -7.34 -8.21
N ILE A 112 -0.96 -7.15 -6.99
CA ILE A 112 -1.68 -6.33 -5.98
C ILE A 112 -1.93 -4.93 -6.50
N SER A 113 -0.96 -4.36 -7.20
CA SER A 113 -1.12 -3.05 -7.80
C SER A 113 -2.30 -2.99 -8.75
N ASN A 114 -2.52 -4.01 -9.59
CA ASN A 114 -3.66 -4.03 -10.50
C ASN A 114 -4.97 -4.12 -9.71
N GLN A 115 -5.07 -5.03 -8.74
CA GLN A 115 -6.31 -5.26 -7.97
C GLN A 115 -6.75 -4.03 -7.15
N VAL A 116 -5.80 -3.33 -6.52
CA VAL A 116 -6.10 -2.14 -5.73
C VAL A 116 -6.44 -0.95 -6.63
N LEU A 117 -5.68 -0.75 -7.72
CA LEU A 117 -5.97 0.34 -8.65
C LEU A 117 -7.32 0.18 -9.36
N ASP A 118 -7.75 -1.06 -9.59
CA ASP A 118 -9.02 -1.37 -10.26
C ASP A 118 -10.21 -0.90 -9.42
N ARG A 119 -10.17 -1.21 -8.12
CA ARG A 119 -11.19 -0.79 -7.13
C ARG A 119 -11.20 0.72 -6.89
N LEU A 120 -10.08 1.38 -7.13
CA LEU A 120 -9.98 2.84 -7.09
C LEU A 120 -10.40 3.50 -8.42
N GLY A 121 -10.74 2.73 -9.46
CA GLY A 121 -11.03 3.27 -10.80
C GLY A 121 -9.82 3.90 -11.49
N LEU A 122 -8.61 3.47 -11.12
CA LEU A 122 -7.33 4.00 -11.61
C LEU A 122 -6.53 2.99 -12.45
N ASN A 123 -7.00 1.75 -12.56
CA ASN A 123 -6.35 0.71 -13.37
C ASN A 123 -6.43 1.05 -14.87
N GLY A 124 -5.36 0.79 -15.61
CA GLY A 124 -5.26 1.13 -17.03
C GLY A 124 -5.02 2.62 -17.34
N LYS A 125 -4.99 3.51 -16.32
CA LYS A 125 -4.58 4.90 -16.52
C LYS A 125 -3.07 4.96 -16.79
N LEU A 126 -2.69 5.75 -17.78
CA LEU A 126 -1.30 5.94 -18.18
C LEU A 126 -0.75 7.24 -17.57
N LEU A 127 0.47 7.18 -17.07
CA LEU A 127 1.24 8.37 -16.74
C LEU A 127 2.02 8.80 -17.99
N LEU A 128 1.86 10.06 -18.38
CA LEU A 128 2.73 10.68 -19.37
C LEU A 128 4.12 10.86 -18.73
N LYS A 129 5.20 10.37 -19.35
CA LYS A 129 6.55 10.59 -18.85
C LYS A 129 7.29 11.55 -19.76
N GLY A 130 7.25 12.84 -19.40
CA GLY A 130 7.98 13.92 -20.09
C GLY A 130 7.24 14.51 -21.31
N THR A 131 7.48 15.79 -21.56
CA THR A 131 6.86 16.59 -22.64
C THR A 131 7.45 16.35 -24.03
N VAL A 132 8.56 15.58 -24.13
CA VAL A 132 9.36 15.49 -25.37
C VAL A 132 9.43 14.07 -25.96
N SER A 133 9.06 13.03 -25.19
CA SER A 133 8.93 11.66 -25.71
C SER A 133 7.65 11.03 -25.17
N LEU A 134 6.71 10.65 -26.04
CA LEU A 134 5.49 9.92 -25.67
C LEU A 134 5.82 8.49 -25.20
N ASN A 135 6.53 8.36 -24.08
CA ASN A 135 6.74 7.09 -23.41
C ASN A 135 5.68 6.96 -22.31
N ASN A 136 4.68 6.12 -22.59
CA ASN A 136 3.60 5.82 -21.65
C ASN A 136 4.14 4.86 -20.58
N ALA A 137 4.12 5.28 -19.32
CA ALA A 137 4.38 4.39 -18.19
C ALA A 137 3.04 3.97 -17.57
N SER A 138 2.89 2.67 -17.28
CA SER A 138 1.72 2.16 -16.56
C SER A 138 1.66 2.74 -15.15
N PHE A 139 0.52 3.32 -14.76
CA PHE A 139 0.31 3.81 -13.40
C PHE A 139 0.38 2.64 -12.41
N SER A 140 1.32 2.71 -11.46
CA SER A 140 1.48 1.67 -10.45
C SER A 140 1.06 2.17 -9.08
N LEU A 141 0.76 1.24 -8.18
CA LEU A 141 0.40 1.55 -6.80
C LEU A 141 1.54 2.26 -6.05
N ARG A 142 2.80 2.13 -6.49
CA ARG A 142 3.94 2.90 -5.94
C ARG A 142 3.91 4.37 -6.35
N ASP A 143 3.42 4.67 -7.55
CA ASP A 143 3.21 6.06 -7.97
C ASP A 143 2.06 6.66 -7.14
N PHE A 144 0.98 5.91 -6.93
CA PHE A 144 -0.15 6.34 -6.10
C PHE A 144 0.20 6.47 -4.62
N GLU A 145 1.06 5.60 -4.08
CA GLU A 145 1.51 5.59 -2.66
C GLU A 145 2.01 6.96 -2.22
N LYS A 146 2.68 7.70 -3.12
CA LYS A 146 3.19 9.05 -2.83
C LYS A 146 2.09 10.06 -2.50
N VAL A 147 0.85 9.83 -2.94
CA VAL A 147 -0.28 10.74 -2.78
C VAL A 147 -1.10 10.42 -1.53
N PHE A 148 -1.36 9.14 -1.26
CA PHE A 148 -2.26 8.74 -0.17
C PHE A 148 -1.53 8.34 1.12
N LEU A 149 -0.21 8.20 1.09
CA LEU A 149 0.55 7.79 2.26
C LEU A 149 1.74 8.72 2.52
N MET A 150 1.58 9.56 3.55
CA MET A 150 2.64 10.45 4.05
C MET A 150 3.21 9.89 5.35
N ASP A 151 4.53 9.85 5.44
CA ASP A 151 5.26 9.52 6.67
C ASP A 151 5.93 10.77 7.23
N GLU A 152 6.36 10.68 8.49
CA GLU A 152 7.02 11.78 9.21
C GLU A 152 8.20 12.37 8.43
N THR A 153 9.00 11.51 7.78
CA THR A 153 10.14 11.95 6.98
C THR A 153 9.76 12.84 5.80
N ARG A 154 8.58 12.64 5.20
CA ARG A 154 8.06 13.50 4.12
C ARG A 154 7.37 14.76 4.63
N ILE A 155 6.75 14.69 5.80
CA ILE A 155 6.06 15.84 6.40
C ILE A 155 7.08 16.90 6.86
N VAL A 156 8.22 16.46 7.39
CA VAL A 156 9.26 17.35 7.93
C VAL A 156 10.26 17.81 6.83
N ALA A 157 10.15 17.28 5.61
CA ALA A 157 11.05 17.63 4.53
C ALA A 157 10.80 19.06 4.02
N ASP A 158 11.87 19.80 3.71
CA ASP A 158 11.82 21.16 3.14
C ASP A 158 11.36 21.22 1.67
N TYR A 159 10.85 20.10 1.14
CA TYR A 159 10.34 20.00 -0.23
C TYR A 159 8.87 19.55 -0.22
N SER A 160 8.13 19.86 -1.30
CA SER A 160 6.71 19.50 -1.38
C SER A 160 6.51 17.99 -1.17
N PRO A 161 5.57 17.58 -0.30
CA PRO A 161 5.27 16.16 -0.05
C PRO A 161 4.89 15.37 -1.31
N LEU A 162 4.44 16.07 -2.36
CA LEU A 162 4.07 15.52 -3.66
C LEU A 162 5.26 15.36 -4.62
N GLY A 163 6.40 16.02 -4.37
CA GLY A 163 7.61 15.90 -5.19
C GLY A 163 8.54 17.11 -5.07
N THR A 164 9.82 16.89 -5.35
CA THR A 164 10.89 17.91 -5.26
C THR A 164 10.96 18.84 -6.48
N GLY A 165 10.27 18.52 -7.58
CA GLY A 165 10.36 19.26 -8.84
C GLY A 165 11.77 19.29 -9.46
N GLN A 166 12.74 18.53 -8.94
CA GLN A 166 14.12 18.56 -9.44
C GLN A 166 14.33 17.64 -10.66
N ASN A 167 15.14 18.15 -11.59
CA ASN A 167 15.35 17.78 -13.01
C ASN A 167 15.76 16.31 -13.35
N GLY A 168 15.51 15.32 -12.49
CA GLY A 168 15.70 13.89 -12.75
C GLY A 168 14.39 13.08 -12.80
N GLU A 169 13.30 13.56 -12.21
CA GLU A 169 11.96 12.98 -12.34
C GLU A 169 11.11 13.93 -13.20
N GLY A 170 11.04 13.69 -14.51
CA GLY A 170 10.15 14.47 -15.38
C GLY A 170 8.69 14.41 -14.90
N PRO A 171 7.90 15.47 -15.13
CA PRO A 171 6.51 15.54 -14.66
C PRO A 171 5.72 14.35 -15.19
N LYS A 172 4.97 13.71 -14.28
CA LYS A 172 4.07 12.61 -14.59
C LYS A 172 2.63 13.06 -14.44
N GLU A 173 1.96 13.32 -15.56
CA GLU A 173 0.57 13.75 -15.58
C GLU A 173 -0.33 12.57 -15.97
N ALA A 174 -1.48 12.45 -15.30
CA ALA A 174 -2.49 11.44 -15.61
C ALA A 174 -3.33 11.92 -16.79
N LEU A 175 -3.37 11.14 -17.87
CA LEU A 175 -4.23 11.43 -19.01
C LEU A 175 -5.70 11.12 -18.68
N GLN A 176 -6.58 12.12 -18.79
CA GLN A 176 -8.01 11.90 -18.95
C GLN A 176 -8.31 11.78 -20.44
N LYS A 177 -8.97 10.70 -20.84
CA LYS A 177 -9.68 10.60 -22.11
C LYS A 177 -11.17 10.62 -21.82
#